data_AF-A0A6M8NNZ5-F1
#
_entry.id   AF-A0A6M8NNZ5-F1
#
_cell.length_a   1.000
_cell.length_b   1.000
_cell.length_c   1.000
_cell.angle_alpha   90.00
_cell.angle_beta   90.00
_cell.angle_gamma   90.00
#
_symmetry.space_group_name_H-M   'P 1'
#
loop_
_entity.id
_entity.type
_entity.pdbx_description
1 polymer ?
#
loop_
_entity_poly.entity_id
_entity_poly.type
_entity_poly.pdbx_seq_one_letter_code
_entity_poly.pdbx_strand_id
1 'polypeptide(L)'
;MEYLLALTLSALFTLVFIFFKRKNSSVSKPKALKKEELVESYKAELLAILEEYKNDTNLQRVEKIKFLKRVNYELSMNIFFDEKEAKDLLQELSRLEK
;
A
#
# COMPACT_ATOMS: atom_id res chain seq x y z
N MET A 1 -27.29 1.88 48.74
CA MET A 1 -25.98 1.31 48.37
C MET A 1 -25.96 0.80 46.93
N GLU A 2 -27.01 0.09 46.49
CA GLU A 2 -27.09 -0.50 45.14
C GLU A 2 -27.14 0.55 44.01
N TYR A 3 -27.83 1.68 44.20
CA TYR A 3 -27.92 2.74 43.19
C TYR A 3 -26.58 3.46 42.93
N LEU A 4 -25.75 3.63 43.96
CA LEU A 4 -24.41 4.22 43.81
C LEU A 4 -23.49 3.28 43.03
N LEU A 5 -23.61 1.97 43.26
CA LEU A 5 -22.86 0.94 42.55
C LEU A 5 -23.30 0.83 41.09
N ALA A 6 -24.61 0.92 40.82
CA ALA A 6 -25.14 0.97 39.46
C ALA A 6 -24.69 2.21 38.69
N LEU A 7 -24.63 3.38 39.36
CA LEU A 7 -24.17 4.63 38.77
C LEU A 7 -22.68 4.57 38.39
N THR A 8 -21.83 4.03 39.27
CA THR A 8 -20.38 3.90 39.00
C THR A 8 -20.10 2.90 37.89
N LEU A 9 -20.85 1.78 37.84
CA LEU A 9 -20.71 0.78 36.81
C LEU A 9 -21.17 1.29 35.43
N SER A 10 -22.27 2.06 35.41
CA SER A 10 -22.76 2.73 34.19
C SER A 10 -21.73 3.74 33.67
N ALA A 11 -21.19 4.60 34.54
CA ALA A 11 -20.18 5.57 34.16
C ALA A 11 -18.90 4.89 33.61
N LEU A 12 -18.45 3.80 34.25
CA LEU A 12 -17.30 3.01 33.79
C LEU A 12 -17.55 2.44 32.39
N PHE A 13 -18.74 1.88 32.15
CA PHE A 13 -19.10 1.29 30.86
C PHE A 13 -19.15 2.35 29.75
N THR A 14 -19.70 3.53 30.03
CA THR A 14 -19.71 4.65 29.08
C THR A 14 -18.29 5.13 28.75
N LEU A 15 -17.40 5.19 29.74
CA LEU A 15 -16.01 5.61 29.56
C LEU A 15 -15.22 4.60 28.69
N VAL A 16 -15.40 3.31 28.94
CA VAL A 16 -14.83 2.23 28.13
C VAL A 16 -15.39 2.29 26.70
N PHE A 17 -16.70 2.45 26.52
CA PHE A 17 -17.33 2.52 25.20
C PHE A 17 -16.79 3.70 24.37
N ILE A 18 -16.65 4.88 24.97
CA ILE A 18 -16.08 6.07 24.31
C ILE A 18 -14.61 5.84 23.95
N PHE A 19 -13.83 5.21 24.83
CA PHE A 19 -12.42 4.91 24.57
C PHE A 19 -12.23 3.94 23.39
N PHE A 20 -13.05 2.89 23.32
CA PHE A 20 -13.05 1.94 22.20
C PHE A 20 -13.52 2.60 20.89
N LYS A 21 -14.57 3.44 20.93
CA LYS A 21 -15.07 4.13 19.73
C LYS A 21 -14.05 5.12 19.17
N ARG A 22 -13.31 5.82 20.03
CA ARG A 22 -12.28 6.80 19.62
C ARG A 22 -11.08 6.13 18.96
N LYS A 23 -10.70 4.93 19.38
CA LYS A 23 -9.61 4.14 18.78
C LYS A 23 -9.94 3.63 17.37
N ASN A 24 -11.22 3.49 17.02
CA ASN A 24 -11.67 3.07 15.69
C ASN A 24 -11.81 4.22 14.67
N SER A 25 -11.44 5.44 15.05
CA SER A 25 -11.34 6.59 14.12
C SER A 25 -10.02 6.55 13.33
N SER A 26 -9.53 5.37 12.97
CA SER A 26 -8.50 5.29 11.96
C SER A 26 -9.15 5.77 10.67
N VAL A 27 -8.83 7.00 10.29
CA VAL A 27 -9.02 7.51 8.93
C VAL A 27 -8.18 6.58 8.06
N SER A 28 -8.78 5.45 7.69
CA SER A 28 -8.24 4.55 6.70
C SER A 28 -8.18 5.41 5.45
N LYS A 29 -6.98 5.90 5.09
CA LYS A 29 -6.76 6.63 3.83
C LYS A 29 -7.57 5.87 2.76
N PRO A 30 -8.43 6.53 1.99
CA PRO A 30 -9.24 5.85 0.99
C PRO A 30 -8.33 4.97 0.15
N LYS A 31 -8.73 3.71 -0.06
CA LYS A 31 -7.89 2.68 -0.70
C LYS A 31 -7.23 3.17 -2.00
N ALA A 32 -7.88 4.08 -2.73
CA ALA A 32 -7.36 4.74 -3.93
C ALA A 32 -6.02 5.48 -3.71
N LEU A 33 -5.88 6.27 -2.64
CA LEU A 33 -4.64 7.02 -2.37
C LEU A 33 -3.44 6.09 -2.12
N LYS A 34 -3.67 4.90 -1.54
CA LYS A 34 -2.60 3.92 -1.31
C LYS A 34 -2.19 3.19 -2.59
N LYS A 35 -3.11 3.04 -3.55
CA LYS A 35 -2.80 2.44 -4.86
C LYS A 35 -1.92 3.39 -5.68
N GLU A 36 -2.30 4.66 -5.76
CA GLU A 36 -1.58 5.70 -6.50
C GLU A 36 -0.15 5.87 -5.98
N GLU A 37 0.02 5.93 -4.66
CA GLU A 37 1.34 6.03 -3.99
C GLU A 37 2.23 4.80 -4.32
N LEU A 38 1.65 3.59 -4.38
CA LEU A 38 2.36 2.39 -4.80
C LEU A 38 2.77 2.44 -6.27
N VAL A 39 1.87 2.84 -7.17
CA VAL A 39 2.16 2.97 -8.61
C VAL A 39 3.30 3.96 -8.83
N GLU A 40 3.27 5.10 -8.16
CA GLU A 40 4.29 6.14 -8.25
C GLU A 40 5.64 5.63 -7.74
N SER A 41 5.66 4.88 -6.62
CA SER A 41 6.90 4.28 -6.09
C SER A 41 7.55 3.31 -7.09
N TYR A 42 6.78 2.41 -7.71
CA TYR A 42 7.31 1.46 -8.70
C TYR A 42 7.83 2.16 -9.95
N LYS A 43 7.17 3.25 -10.38
CA LYS A 43 7.64 4.07 -11.49
C LYS A 43 8.96 4.77 -11.16
N ALA A 44 9.06 5.34 -9.96
CA ALA A 44 10.29 5.99 -9.49
C ALA A 44 11.47 5.01 -9.38
N GLU A 45 11.24 3.82 -8.81
CA GLU A 45 12.25 2.77 -8.73
C GLU A 45 12.71 2.29 -10.11
N LEU A 46 11.77 2.09 -11.05
CA LEU A 46 12.11 1.73 -12.42
C LEU A 46 12.98 2.81 -13.09
N LEU A 47 12.62 4.09 -12.93
CA LEU A 47 13.40 5.20 -13.47
C LEU A 47 14.79 5.28 -12.84
N ALA A 48 14.91 5.06 -11.53
CA ALA A 48 16.20 5.03 -10.85
C ALA A 48 17.11 3.92 -11.41
N ILE A 49 16.58 2.70 -11.64
CA ILE A 49 17.32 1.61 -12.28
C ILE A 49 17.74 1.98 -13.70
N LEU A 50 16.84 2.60 -14.48
CA LEU A 50 17.15 3.04 -15.83
C LEU A 50 18.25 4.11 -15.85
N GLU A 51 18.24 5.04 -14.90
CA GLU A 51 19.24 6.09 -14.77
C GLU A 51 20.60 5.55 -14.28
N GLU A 52 20.58 4.67 -13.27
CA GLU A 52 21.77 4.03 -12.69
C GLU A 52 22.54 3.23 -13.74
N TYR A 53 21.83 2.49 -14.59
CA TYR A 53 22.42 1.64 -15.63
C TYR A 53 22.38 2.27 -17.03
N LYS A 54 22.15 3.59 -17.17
CA LYS A 54 22.06 4.26 -18.48
C LYS A 54 23.30 4.06 -19.38
N ASN A 55 24.46 3.83 -18.77
CA ASN A 55 25.73 3.66 -19.45
C ASN A 55 26.02 2.20 -19.86
N ASP A 56 25.24 1.23 -19.37
CA ASP A 56 25.38 -0.19 -19.68
C ASP A 56 24.02 -0.79 -20.07
N THR A 57 23.73 -0.77 -21.37
CA THR A 57 22.45 -1.22 -21.94
C THR A 57 22.15 -2.69 -21.65
N ASN A 58 23.18 -3.53 -21.49
CA ASN A 58 22.97 -4.95 -21.18
C ASN A 58 22.58 -5.13 -19.71
N LEU A 59 23.32 -4.48 -18.81
CA LEU A 59 23.05 -4.54 -17.38
C LEU A 59 21.70 -3.89 -17.04
N GLN A 60 21.37 -2.78 -17.70
CA GLN A 60 20.08 -2.10 -17.59
C GLN A 60 18.91 -3.03 -17.93
N ARG A 61 18.99 -3.78 -19.03
CA ARG A 61 17.94 -4.72 -19.42
C ARG A 61 17.79 -5.86 -18.41
N VAL A 62 18.90 -6.39 -17.90
CA VAL A 62 18.90 -7.49 -16.92
C VAL A 62 18.26 -7.05 -15.60
N GLU A 63 18.69 -5.91 -15.05
CA GLU A 63 18.14 -5.39 -13.80
C GLU A 63 16.68 -4.94 -13.97
N LYS A 64 16.29 -4.39 -15.13
CA LYS A 64 14.87 -4.13 -15.46
C LYS A 64 14.03 -5.40 -15.42
N ILE A 65 14.46 -6.49 -16.07
CA ILE A 65 13.70 -7.75 -16.09
C ILE A 65 13.56 -8.31 -14.67
N LYS A 66 14.63 -8.22 -13.87
CA LYS A 66 14.64 -8.66 -12.47
C LYS A 66 13.71 -7.81 -11.60
N PHE A 67 13.68 -6.50 -11.81
CA PHE A 67 12.74 -5.59 -11.17
C PHE A 67 11.29 -5.92 -11.53
N LEU A 68 10.97 -6.06 -12.82
CA LEU A 68 9.61 -6.41 -13.26
C LEU A 68 9.13 -7.75 -12.68
N LYS A 69 10.01 -8.74 -12.55
CA LYS A 69 9.68 -10.02 -11.87
C LYS A 69 9.37 -9.83 -10.39
N ARG A 70 10.14 -8.99 -9.69
CA ARG A 70 9.89 -8.66 -8.28
C ARG A 70 8.55 -7.93 -8.13
N VAL A 71 8.33 -6.88 -8.91
CA VAL A 71 7.09 -6.10 -8.88
C VAL A 71 5.87 -6.97 -9.20
N ASN A 72 5.97 -7.88 -10.17
CA ASN A 72 4.88 -8.82 -10.45
C ASN A 72 4.53 -9.69 -9.24
N TYR A 73 5.53 -10.20 -8.53
CA TYR A 73 5.31 -10.98 -7.31
C TYR A 73 4.70 -10.12 -6.19
N GLU A 74 5.23 -8.92 -5.97
CA GLU A 74 4.75 -7.99 -4.94
C GLU A 74 3.32 -7.52 -5.21
N LEU A 75 2.99 -7.15 -6.45
CA LEU A 75 1.64 -6.80 -6.88
C LEU A 75 0.67 -7.97 -6.70
N SER A 76 1.08 -9.20 -7.05
CA SER A 76 0.22 -10.39 -6.91
C SER A 76 -0.09 -10.76 -5.45
N MET A 77 0.80 -10.40 -4.53
CA MET A 77 0.64 -10.60 -3.09
C MET A 77 -0.08 -9.43 -2.41
N ASN A 78 -0.30 -8.33 -3.12
CA ASN A 78 -0.82 -7.10 -2.55
C ASN A 78 -2.35 -7.10 -2.54
N ILE A 79 -2.96 -6.92 -1.36
CA ILE A 79 -4.42 -6.86 -1.17
C ILE A 79 -5.10 -5.66 -1.85
N PHE A 80 -4.32 -4.69 -2.35
CA PHE A 80 -4.83 -3.48 -3.01
C PHE A 80 -4.96 -3.63 -4.52
N PHE A 81 -4.38 -4.66 -5.14
CA PHE A 81 -4.40 -4.83 -6.59
C PHE A 81 -5.16 -6.10 -6.98
N ASP A 82 -6.12 -5.97 -7.89
CA ASP A 82 -6.72 -7.13 -8.56
C ASP A 82 -5.73 -7.71 -9.58
N GLU A 83 -5.88 -9.00 -9.93
CA GLU A 83 -5.00 -9.67 -10.91
C GLU A 83 -4.95 -8.92 -12.25
N LYS A 84 -6.08 -8.31 -12.65
CA LYS A 84 -6.17 -7.49 -13.85
C LYS A 84 -5.40 -6.18 -13.70
N GLU A 85 -5.57 -5.47 -12.58
CA GLU A 85 -4.87 -4.22 -12.30
C GLU A 85 -3.35 -4.44 -12.21
N ALA A 86 -2.91 -5.53 -11.58
CA ALA A 86 -1.50 -5.91 -11.50
C ALA A 86 -0.89 -6.15 -12.90
N LYS A 87 -1.61 -6.84 -13.79
CA LYS A 87 -1.19 -7.06 -15.19
C LYS A 87 -1.13 -5.76 -15.98
N ASP A 88 -2.15 -4.90 -15.86
CA ASP A 88 -2.20 -3.61 -16.55
C ASP A 88 -1.02 -2.70 -16.11
N LEU A 89 -0.72 -2.68 -14.81
CA LEU A 89 0.38 -1.89 -14.25
C LEU A 89 1.75 -2.45 -14.65
N LEU A 90 1.92 -3.78 -14.67
CA LEU A 90 3.13 -4.42 -15.17
C LEU A 90 3.34 -4.11 -16.67
N GLN A 91 2.26 -4.08 -17.45
CA GLN A 91 2.31 -3.71 -18.86
C GLN A 91 2.69 -2.24 -19.05
N GLU A 92 2.21 -1.35 -18.19
CA GLU A 92 2.58 0.07 -18.17
C GLU A 92 4.07 0.25 -17.84
N LEU A 93 4.58 -0.41 -16.80
CA LEU A 93 6.00 -0.41 -16.41
C LEU A 93 6.91 -0.99 -17.51
N SER A 94 6.45 -2.04 -18.21
CA SER A 94 7.20 -2.60 -19.33
C SER A 94 7.35 -1.61 -20.50
N ARG A 95 6.31 -0.80 -20.74
CA ARG A 95 6.22 0.19 -21.84
C ARG A 95 6.90 1.53 -21.56
N LEU A 96 7.32 1.82 -20.33
CA LEU A 96 8.05 3.03 -19.92
C LEU A 96 9.46 3.17 -20.54
N GLU A 97 9.77 2.38 -21.58
CA GLU A 97 11.07 2.24 -22.24
C GLU A 97 11.30 3.27 -23.36
N LYS A 98 10.65 4.44 -23.33
CA LYS A 98 10.69 5.41 -24.44
C LYS A 98 11.59 6.60 -24.19
#